data_AF-B2AII1-F1
#
_entry.id   AF-B2AII1-F1
#
_cell.length_a   1.000
_cell.length_b   1.000
_cell.length_c   1.000
_cell.angle_alpha   90.00
_cell.angle_beta   90.00
_cell.angle_gamma   90.00
#
_symmetry.space_group_name_H-M   'P 1'
#
loop_
_entity.id
_entity.type
_entity.pdbx_description
1 polymer ?
#
loop_
_entity_poly.entity_id
_entity_poly.type
_entity_poly.pdbx_seq_one_letter_code
_entity_poly.pdbx_strand_id
1 'polypeptide(L)'
;MEPLTFEFVTVEEARKILDGEPPVQVAPDWNGLRRAPSPEDAVLSDAAMRWLLSLPAEARPLVLCRRYPRIGNQLAALCANPAALHAFLVELLIDKRGGRQGFPDGIALELSRLHAYMVRQLPGVDDAPGWPDLTD
;
A
#
# COMPACT_ATOMS: atom_id res chain seq x y z
N MET A 1 11.76 19.79 -3.44
CA MET A 1 10.67 19.31 -4.32
C MET A 1 10.88 20.00 -5.64
N GLU A 2 11.33 19.28 -6.66
CA GLU A 2 11.45 19.87 -8.00
C GLU A 2 10.03 20.10 -8.56
N PRO A 3 9.76 21.25 -9.17
CA PRO A 3 8.45 21.55 -9.73
C PRO A 3 8.19 20.68 -10.97
N LEU A 4 6.96 20.15 -11.08
CA LEU A 4 6.50 19.50 -12.30
C LEU A 4 6.54 20.51 -13.45
N THR A 5 7.28 20.16 -14.51
CA THR A 5 7.43 21.01 -15.69
C THR A 5 6.43 20.56 -16.74
N PHE A 6 5.64 21.49 -17.25
CA PHE A 6 4.69 21.25 -18.33
C PHE A 6 5.13 22.01 -19.56
N GLU A 7 5.04 21.37 -20.72
CA GLU A 7 5.31 21.98 -22.02
C GLU A 7 4.00 22.14 -22.78
N PHE A 8 3.76 23.33 -23.34
CA PHE A 8 2.57 23.59 -24.13
C PHE A 8 2.74 23.00 -25.53
N VAL A 9 1.94 21.99 -25.83
CA VAL A 9 1.83 21.41 -27.18
C VAL A 9 0.66 22.04 -27.94
N THR A 10 0.81 22.15 -29.26
CA THR A 10 -0.23 22.69 -30.13
C THR A 10 -1.38 21.70 -30.34
N VAL A 11 -2.56 22.21 -30.72
CA VAL A 11 -3.74 21.38 -30.99
C VAL A 11 -3.49 20.42 -32.17
N GLU A 12 -2.70 20.83 -33.16
CA GLU A 12 -2.32 19.97 -34.28
C GLU A 12 -1.37 18.84 -33.86
N GLU A 13 -0.41 19.11 -32.97
CA GLU A 13 0.44 18.06 -32.38
C GLU A 13 -0.36 17.10 -31.51
N ALA A 14 -1.25 17.62 -30.67
CA ALA A 14 -2.15 16.79 -29.86
C ALA A 14 -3.04 15.90 -30.74
N ARG A 15 -3.58 16.44 -31.84
CA ARG A 15 -4.38 15.67 -32.80
C ARG A 15 -3.54 14.64 -33.54
N LYS A 16 -2.29 14.96 -33.89
CA LYS A 16 -1.36 14.02 -34.54
C LYS A 16 -0.95 12.86 -33.63
N ILE A 17 -0.86 13.08 -32.32
CA ILE A 17 -0.66 12.02 -31.30
C ILE A 17 -1.91 11.15 -31.18
N LEU A 18 -3.10 11.73 -31.31
CA LEU A 18 -4.37 11.01 -31.29
C LEU A 18 -4.58 10.14 -32.54
N ASP A 19 -4.21 10.66 -33.71
CA ASP A 19 -4.39 10.04 -35.03
C ASP A 19 -3.24 9.11 -35.46
N GLY A 20 -2.11 9.13 -34.73
CA GLY A 20 -0.89 8.36 -35.03
C GLY A 20 -0.50 7.38 -33.93
N GLU A 21 0.60 6.65 -34.15
CA GLU A 21 1.24 5.85 -33.10
C GLU A 21 1.80 6.81 -32.03
N PRO A 22 1.44 6.66 -30.74
CA PRO A 22 1.93 7.55 -29.70
C PRO A 22 3.46 7.58 -29.70
N PRO A 23 4.11 8.73 -29.43
CA PRO A 23 5.55 8.77 -29.26
C PRO A 23 5.94 7.71 -28.23
N VAL A 24 6.99 6.95 -28.51
CA VAL A 24 7.51 5.93 -27.60
C VAL A 24 7.96 6.64 -26.32
N GLN A 25 7.03 6.76 -25.36
CA GLN A 25 7.35 7.20 -24.02
C GLN A 25 8.22 6.09 -23.43
N VAL A 26 9.52 6.35 -23.36
CA VAL A 26 10.44 5.49 -22.62
C VAL A 26 9.96 5.57 -21.18
N ALA A 27 9.24 4.54 -20.73
CA ALA A 27 8.79 4.45 -19.35
C ALA A 27 10.01 4.72 -18.46
N PRO A 28 9.93 5.66 -17.50
CA PRO A 28 11.05 5.93 -16.61
C PRO A 28 11.51 4.60 -15.99
N ASP A 29 12.81 4.43 -15.80
CA ASP A 29 13.30 3.28 -15.04
C ASP A 29 12.91 3.45 -13.56
N TRP A 30 11.70 2.99 -13.25
CA TRP A 30 11.16 3.02 -11.91
C TRP A 30 11.98 2.20 -10.92
N ASN A 31 12.89 1.32 -11.37
CA ASN A 31 13.80 0.62 -10.45
C ASN A 31 14.84 1.57 -9.85
N GLY A 32 15.33 2.56 -10.60
CA GLY A 32 16.32 3.53 -10.13
C GLY A 32 15.77 4.57 -9.13
N LEU A 33 14.47 4.85 -9.20
CA LEU A 33 13.78 5.77 -8.27
C LEU A 33 13.36 5.09 -6.96
N ARG A 34 13.43 3.76 -6.86
CA ARG A 34 13.10 3.06 -5.62
C ARG A 34 14.20 3.35 -4.60
N ARG A 35 13.78 3.69 -3.37
CA ARG A 35 14.68 3.72 -2.22
C ARG A 35 15.42 2.38 -2.15
N ALA A 36 16.75 2.44 -2.12
CA ALA A 36 17.58 1.26 -1.95
C ALA A 36 17.22 0.56 -0.63
N PRO A 37 17.13 -0.78 -0.60
CA PRO A 37 16.90 -1.51 0.63
C PRO A 37 18.00 -1.18 1.64
N SER A 38 17.61 -0.68 2.80
CA SER A 38 18.51 -0.32 3.88
C SER A 38 18.71 -1.51 4.83
N PRO A 39 19.82 -1.56 5.58
CA PRO A 39 20.01 -2.58 6.63
C PRO A 39 18.87 -2.59 7.66
N GLU A 40 18.25 -1.43 7.91
CA GLU A 40 17.10 -1.28 8.81
C GLU A 40 15.85 -2.01 8.31
N ASP A 41 15.73 -2.25 6.99
CA ASP A 41 14.62 -3.01 6.40
C ASP A 41 14.75 -4.53 6.62
N ALA A 42 15.95 -4.98 7.04
CA ALA A 42 16.24 -6.39 7.32
C ALA A 42 15.97 -6.78 8.78
N VAL A 43 15.67 -5.82 9.66
CA VAL A 43 15.47 -6.06 11.10
C VAL A 43 14.15 -5.47 11.56
N LEU A 44 13.48 -6.17 12.46
CA LEU A 44 12.25 -5.66 13.07
C LEU A 44 12.62 -4.60 14.13
N SER A 45 11.98 -3.44 14.05
CA SER A 45 12.21 -2.33 14.99
C SER A 45 11.61 -2.62 16.37
N ASP A 46 12.13 -1.96 17.40
CA ASP A 46 11.58 -2.03 18.76
C ASP A 46 10.11 -1.62 18.82
N ALA A 47 9.72 -0.61 18.04
CA ALA A 47 8.34 -0.17 17.92
C ALA A 47 7.45 -1.29 17.36
N ALA A 48 7.92 -1.98 16.33
CA ALA A 48 7.20 -3.12 15.75
C ALA A 48 7.12 -4.32 16.69
N MET A 49 8.18 -4.59 17.46
CA MET A 49 8.15 -5.63 18.49
C MET A 49 7.11 -5.33 19.58
N ARG A 50 7.06 -4.08 20.07
CA ARG A 50 6.06 -3.65 21.05
C ARG A 50 4.64 -3.73 20.50
N TRP A 51 4.45 -3.30 19.25
CA TRP A 51 3.17 -3.43 18.57
C TRP A 51 2.73 -4.89 18.46
N LEU A 52 3.60 -5.81 18.03
CA LEU A 52 3.29 -7.24 17.98
C LEU A 52 2.83 -7.80 19.34
N LEU A 53 3.48 -7.38 20.43
CA LEU A 53 3.13 -7.82 21.78
C LEU A 53 1.76 -7.28 22.24
N SER A 54 1.33 -6.13 21.71
CA SER A 54 0.00 -5.54 21.99
C SER A 54 -1.16 -6.27 21.31
N LEU A 55 -0.88 -7.04 20.25
CA LEU A 55 -1.90 -7.80 19.53
C LEU A 55 -2.28 -9.09 20.29
N PRO A 56 -3.53 -9.56 20.17
CA PRO A 56 -3.92 -10.90 20.63
C PRO A 56 -3.17 -11.97 19.84
N ALA A 57 -2.92 -13.13 20.45
CA ALA A 57 -2.05 -14.17 19.91
C ALA A 57 -2.46 -14.64 18.52
N GLU A 58 -3.77 -14.68 18.25
CA GLU A 58 -4.37 -15.17 17.01
C GLU A 58 -4.22 -14.18 15.84
N ALA A 59 -4.01 -12.89 16.14
CA ALA A 59 -3.88 -11.82 15.15
C ALA A 59 -2.42 -11.39 14.90
N ARG A 60 -1.44 -12.01 15.57
CA ARG A 60 -0.02 -11.66 15.43
C ARG A 60 0.55 -12.19 14.11
N PRO A 61 1.07 -11.33 13.21
CA PRO A 61 1.67 -11.76 11.95
C PRO A 61 3.15 -12.16 12.13
N LEU A 62 3.41 -13.25 12.86
CA LEU A 62 4.77 -13.64 13.26
C LEU A 62 5.65 -14.07 12.09
N VAL A 63 5.12 -14.91 11.20
CA VAL A 63 5.86 -15.42 10.03
C VAL A 63 6.12 -14.27 9.05
N LEU A 64 5.14 -13.39 8.83
CA LEU A 64 5.30 -12.17 8.05
C LEU A 64 6.45 -11.32 8.61
N CYS A 65 6.42 -10.97 9.90
CA CYS A 65 7.45 -10.12 10.51
C CYS A 65 8.84 -10.74 10.48
N ARG A 66 8.94 -12.08 10.58
CA ARG A 66 10.21 -12.79 10.46
C ARG A 66 10.75 -12.82 9.03
N ARG A 67 9.88 -12.98 8.03
CA ARG A 67 10.28 -13.13 6.62
C ARG A 67 10.39 -11.80 5.88
N TYR A 68 9.59 -10.82 6.28
CA TYR A 68 9.48 -9.49 5.69
C TYR A 68 9.47 -8.40 6.78
N PRO A 69 10.60 -8.18 7.50
CA PRO A 69 10.67 -7.24 8.63
C PRO A 69 10.22 -5.82 8.26
N ARG A 70 10.59 -5.33 7.07
CA ARG A 70 10.11 -4.05 6.52
C ARG A 70 8.58 -3.89 6.53
N ILE A 71 7.83 -4.96 6.23
CA ILE A 71 6.36 -4.91 6.22
C ILE A 71 5.86 -4.84 7.66
N GLY A 72 6.45 -5.62 8.57
CA GLY A 72 6.17 -5.53 10.01
C GLY A 72 6.41 -4.14 10.58
N ASN A 73 7.54 -3.51 10.21
CA ASN A 73 7.87 -2.15 10.60
C ASN A 73 6.85 -1.14 10.08
N GLN A 74 6.42 -1.29 8.83
CA GLN A 74 5.42 -0.40 8.24
C GLN A 74 4.03 -0.57 8.87
N LEU A 75 3.61 -1.81 9.16
CA LEU A 75 2.37 -2.08 9.89
C LEU A 75 2.38 -1.41 11.27
N ALA A 76 3.50 -1.54 11.99
CA ALA A 76 3.65 -0.91 13.30
C ALA A 76 3.67 0.62 13.22
N ALA A 77 4.32 1.21 12.20
CA ALA A 77 4.31 2.65 12.01
C ALA A 77 2.90 3.20 11.73
N LEU A 78 2.05 2.40 11.06
CA LEU A 78 0.67 2.76 10.74
C LEU A 78 -0.32 2.47 11.89
N CYS A 79 0.08 1.77 12.96
CA CYS A 79 -0.85 1.29 13.97
C CYS A 79 -1.59 2.40 14.73
N ALA A 80 -1.03 3.61 14.79
CA ALA A 80 -1.66 4.78 15.39
C ALA A 80 -2.82 5.34 14.55
N ASN A 81 -2.90 4.99 13.25
CA ASN A 81 -3.98 5.38 12.35
C ASN A 81 -4.68 4.13 11.80
N PRO A 82 -5.79 3.69 12.42
CA PRO A 82 -6.50 2.48 12.01
C PRO A 82 -6.95 2.47 10.54
N ALA A 83 -7.36 3.62 9.98
CA ALA A 83 -7.77 3.72 8.59
C ALA A 83 -6.60 3.50 7.63
N ALA A 84 -5.44 4.09 7.92
CA ALA A 84 -4.23 3.92 7.11
C ALA A 84 -3.68 2.48 7.20
N LEU A 85 -3.71 1.88 8.40
CA LEU A 85 -3.33 0.48 8.59
C LEU A 85 -4.27 -0.47 7.83
N HIS A 86 -5.58 -0.23 7.88
CA HIS A 86 -6.58 -0.99 7.13
C HIS A 86 -6.34 -0.89 5.62
N ALA A 87 -6.19 0.32 5.09
CA ALA A 87 -5.92 0.54 3.67
C ALA A 87 -4.65 -0.20 3.21
N PHE A 88 -3.58 -0.14 4.01
CA PHE A 88 -2.33 -0.85 3.71
C PHE A 88 -2.49 -2.37 3.74
N LEU A 89 -3.25 -2.93 4.69
CA LEU A 89 -3.56 -4.36 4.73
C LEU A 89 -4.36 -4.82 3.51
N VAL A 90 -5.33 -4.01 3.07
CA VAL A 90 -6.11 -4.29 1.85
C VAL A 90 -5.21 -4.30 0.62
N GLU A 91 -4.25 -3.39 0.51
CA GLU A 91 -3.26 -3.39 -0.58
C GLU A 91 -2.33 -4.61 -0.56
N LEU A 92 -2.02 -5.16 0.61
CA LEU A 92 -1.23 -6.39 0.73
C LEU A 92 -2.03 -7.65 0.35
N LEU A 93 -3.33 -7.65 0.61
CA LEU A 93 -4.22 -8.80 0.35
C LEU A 93 -4.76 -8.81 -1.08
N ILE A 94 -5.00 -7.65 -1.69
CA ILE A 94 -5.57 -7.53 -3.04
C ILE A 94 -4.45 -7.18 -4.02
N ASP A 95 -4.10 -8.12 -4.90
CA ASP A 95 -3.22 -7.81 -6.03
C ASP A 95 -3.96 -6.98 -7.08
N LYS A 96 -3.81 -5.65 -7.00
CA LYS A 96 -4.38 -4.71 -7.98
C LYS A 96 -3.52 -4.51 -9.23
N ARG A 97 -2.29 -5.04 -9.26
CA ARG A 97 -1.29 -4.67 -10.27
C ARG A 97 -1.05 -5.77 -11.29
N GLY A 98 -1.38 -7.02 -10.95
CA GLY A 98 -1.11 -8.18 -11.78
C GLY A 98 0.38 -8.52 -11.84
N GLY A 99 0.70 -9.80 -11.91
CA GLY A 99 2.09 -10.26 -12.07
C GLY A 99 2.92 -10.36 -10.79
N ARG A 100 2.30 -10.33 -9.59
CA ARG A 100 2.98 -10.71 -8.34
C ARG A 100 2.66 -12.16 -7.97
N GLN A 101 3.64 -12.87 -7.38
CA GLN A 101 3.47 -14.24 -6.89
C GLN A 101 2.59 -14.35 -5.63
N GLY A 102 2.12 -13.22 -5.08
CA GLY A 102 1.39 -13.18 -3.82
C GLY A 102 2.28 -13.54 -2.61
N PHE A 103 1.65 -13.71 -1.45
CA PHE A 103 2.29 -14.25 -0.27
C PHE A 103 2.05 -15.77 -0.18
N PRO A 104 2.99 -16.55 0.40
CA PRO A 104 2.72 -17.93 0.77
C PRO A 104 1.49 -18.06 1.67
N ASP A 105 0.76 -19.17 1.57
CA ASP A 105 -0.54 -19.39 2.25
C ASP A 105 -0.52 -19.05 3.75
N GLY A 106 0.55 -19.44 4.46
CA GLY A 106 0.68 -19.14 5.89
C GLY A 106 0.71 -17.65 6.21
N ILE A 107 1.31 -16.84 5.34
CA ILE A 107 1.40 -15.38 5.50
C ILE A 107 0.11 -14.71 5.09
N ALA A 108 -0.54 -15.19 4.03
CA ALA A 108 -1.87 -14.70 3.62
C ALA A 108 -2.90 -14.91 4.74
N LEU A 109 -2.85 -16.06 5.44
CA LEU A 109 -3.70 -16.33 6.58
C LEU A 109 -3.43 -15.41 7.78
N GLU A 110 -2.15 -15.17 8.11
CA GLU A 110 -1.78 -14.20 9.16
C GLU A 110 -2.31 -12.80 8.85
N LEU A 111 -2.12 -12.33 7.62
CA LEU A 111 -2.63 -11.03 7.16
C LEU A 111 -4.16 -10.95 7.23
N SER A 112 -4.84 -12.03 6.87
CA SER A 112 -6.31 -12.11 6.92
C SER A 112 -6.85 -12.05 8.36
N ARG A 113 -6.20 -12.74 9.29
CA ARG A 113 -6.55 -12.71 10.72
C ARG A 113 -6.31 -11.34 11.34
N LEU A 114 -5.17 -10.72 11.03
CA LEU A 114 -4.86 -9.36 11.46
C LEU A 114 -5.90 -8.36 10.92
N HIS A 115 -6.24 -8.47 9.63
CA HIS A 115 -7.26 -7.62 9.01
C HIS A 115 -8.63 -7.76 9.68
N ALA A 116 -9.08 -9.00 9.94
CA ALA A 116 -10.34 -9.25 10.64
C ALA A 116 -10.35 -8.66 12.06
N TYR A 117 -9.24 -8.78 12.78
CA TYR A 117 -9.09 -8.15 14.10
C TYR A 117 -9.17 -6.62 14.02
N MET A 118 -8.53 -6.00 13.02
CA MET A 118 -8.57 -4.54 12.84
C MET A 118 -9.96 -4.02 12.48
N VAL A 119 -10.68 -4.70 11.57
CA VAL A 119 -12.05 -4.30 11.18
C VAL A 119 -12.99 -4.31 12.39
N ARG A 120 -12.84 -5.27 13.30
CA ARG A 120 -13.63 -5.31 14.54
C ARG A 120 -13.32 -4.15 15.50
N GLN A 121 -12.12 -3.59 15.43
CA GLN A 121 -11.67 -2.50 16.31
C GLN A 121 -11.97 -1.11 15.73
N LEU A 122 -12.29 -1.01 14.44
CA LEU A 122 -12.69 0.25 13.83
C LEU A 122 -14.07 0.64 14.39
N PRO A 123 -14.24 1.85 14.94
CA PRO A 123 -15.57 2.39 15.20
C PRO A 123 -16.30 2.45 13.86
N GLY A 124 -17.57 2.03 13.86
CA GLY A 124 -18.35 1.77 12.64
C GLY A 124 -18.13 2.84 11.58
N VAL A 125 -17.66 2.41 10.41
CA VAL A 125 -17.74 3.15 9.13
C VAL A 125 -19.22 3.25 8.67
N ASP A 126 -20.17 3.12 9.60
CA ASP A 126 -21.61 3.34 9.40
C ASP A 126 -22.01 4.79 9.69
N ASP A 127 -21.11 5.63 10.25
CA ASP A 127 -21.39 7.04 10.62
C ASP A 127 -20.74 8.08 9.69
N ALA A 128 -20.26 7.70 8.50
CA ALA A 128 -19.89 8.68 7.49
C ALA A 128 -21.15 9.15 6.75
N PRO A 129 -21.48 10.47 6.74
CA PRO A 129 -22.62 10.98 6.01
C PRO A 129 -22.43 10.63 4.54
N GLY A 130 -23.40 9.92 3.97
CA GLY A 130 -23.45 9.62 2.55
C GLY A 130 -23.15 10.87 1.75
N TRP A 131 -22.27 10.73 0.75
CA TRP A 131 -22.12 11.73 -0.29
C TRP A 131 -23.51 12.21 -0.71
N PRO A 132 -23.83 13.51 -0.66
CA PRO A 132 -25.10 13.96 -1.18
C PRO A 132 -25.14 13.57 -2.64
N ASP A 133 -26.11 12.70 -2.94
CA ASP A 133 -26.48 12.27 -4.27
C ASP A 133 -26.72 13.53 -5.10
N LEU A 134 -25.75 13.87 -5.96
CA LEU A 134 -25.91 14.91 -6.97
C LEU A 134 -26.67 14.28 -8.13
N THR A 135 -27.98 14.13 -7.92
CA THR A 135 -28.94 13.93 -8.99
C THR A 135 -29.72 15.23 -9.22
N ASP A 136 -29.69 15.62 -10.50
CA ASP A 136 -30.36 16.70 -11.24
C ASP A 136 -29.91 18.17 -11.05
#